data_AF-A0A974PNX2-F1
#
_entry.id   AF-A0A974PNX2-F1
#
_cell.length_a   1.000
_cell.length_b   1.000
_cell.length_c   1.000
_cell.angle_alpha   90.00
_cell.angle_beta   90.00
_cell.angle_gamma   90.00
#
_symmetry.space_group_name_H-M   'P 1'
#
loop_
_entity.id
_entity.type
_entity.pdbx_description
1 polymer ?
#
loop_
_entity_poly.entity_id
_entity_poly.type
_entity_poly.pdbx_seq_one_letter_code
_entity_poly.pdbx_strand_id
1 'polypeptide(L)'
;MPLPSAPGMRPRRSLLKAALVLGAVLAVPAAAFAQASDWPAKPVRIVVTFPPGGTSDIVARLVGQHLTEKFGQQFLVDNRPGAGGTVAAELVRKEAPDGYTLILANNAPFTIAPTQFKKIPYDPNTDFTHIAYIGASAPGLMVQPSLG
;
A
#
# COMPACT_ATOMS: atom_id res chain seq x y z
N MET A 1 -15.60 -77.73 -39.58
CA MET A 1 -14.73 -77.07 -38.58
C MET A 1 -14.13 -75.82 -39.25
N PRO A 2 -14.60 -74.60 -38.96
CA PRO A 2 -14.11 -73.39 -39.62
C PRO A 2 -12.82 -72.87 -38.94
N LEU A 3 -11.88 -72.38 -39.75
CA LEU A 3 -10.57 -71.87 -39.31
C LEU A 3 -10.67 -70.49 -38.62
N PRO A 4 -9.73 -70.12 -37.72
CA PRO A 4 -9.76 -68.85 -36.99
C PRO A 4 -9.33 -67.68 -37.89
N SER A 5 -10.11 -66.61 -37.86
CA SER A 5 -9.82 -65.34 -38.55
C SER A 5 -8.71 -64.54 -37.85
N ALA A 6 -7.81 -63.96 -38.64
CA ALA A 6 -6.65 -63.17 -38.18
C ALA A 6 -7.05 -61.86 -37.44
N PRO A 7 -6.19 -61.35 -36.52
CA PRO A 7 -6.48 -60.13 -35.76
C PRO A 7 -6.38 -58.87 -36.64
N GLY A 8 -7.46 -58.08 -36.64
CA GLY A 8 -7.55 -56.81 -37.38
C GLY A 8 -6.52 -55.78 -36.91
N MET A 9 -5.73 -55.28 -37.85
CA MET A 9 -4.75 -54.21 -37.66
C MET A 9 -5.47 -52.91 -37.27
N ARG A 10 -5.26 -52.44 -36.03
CA ARG A 10 -5.86 -51.17 -35.57
C ARG A 10 -5.30 -50.01 -36.41
N PRO A 11 -6.16 -49.13 -36.95
CA PRO A 11 -5.73 -48.08 -37.87
C PRO A 11 -4.84 -47.06 -37.14
N ARG A 12 -3.64 -46.81 -37.68
CA ARG A 12 -2.65 -45.81 -37.23
C ARG A 12 -3.24 -44.42 -36.92
N ARG A 13 -4.37 -44.09 -37.55
CA ARG A 13 -5.13 -42.85 -37.35
C ARG A 13 -5.72 -42.72 -35.92
N SER A 14 -5.96 -43.84 -35.23
CA SER A 14 -6.45 -43.84 -33.85
C SER A 14 -5.39 -43.39 -32.84
N LEU A 15 -4.11 -43.70 -33.12
CA LEU A 15 -2.99 -43.33 -32.24
C LEU A 15 -2.66 -41.84 -32.36
N LEU A 16 -2.76 -41.29 -33.56
CA LEU A 16 -2.55 -39.86 -33.82
C LEU A 16 -3.63 -38.97 -33.15
N LYS A 17 -4.88 -39.43 -33.12
CA LYS A 17 -5.97 -38.73 -32.43
C LYS A 17 -5.79 -38.71 -30.91
N ALA A 18 -5.30 -39.81 -30.33
CA ALA A 18 -5.02 -39.89 -28.89
C ALA A 18 -3.89 -38.95 -28.45
N ALA A 19 -2.83 -38.82 -29.27
CA ALA A 19 -1.73 -37.90 -29.01
C ALA A 19 -2.16 -36.42 -29.06
N LEU A 20 -3.08 -36.06 -29.97
CA LEU A 20 -3.57 -34.69 -30.11
C LEU A 20 -4.44 -34.24 -28.92
N VAL A 21 -5.22 -35.16 -28.34
CA VAL A 21 -6.05 -34.89 -27.15
C VAL A 21 -5.17 -34.73 -25.90
N LEU A 22 -4.09 -35.51 -25.77
CA LEU A 22 -3.17 -35.41 -24.62
C LEU A 22 -2.34 -34.11 -24.65
N GLY A 23 -1.98 -33.62 -25.84
CA GLY A 23 -1.30 -32.32 -25.99
C GLY A 23 -2.19 -31.12 -25.66
N ALA A 24 -3.50 -31.20 -25.88
CA ALA A 24 -4.44 -30.13 -25.58
C ALA A 24 -4.68 -29.93 -24.06
N VAL A 25 -4.52 -30.99 -23.26
CA VAL A 25 -4.67 -30.92 -21.79
C VAL A 25 -3.44 -30.28 -21.13
N LEU A 26 -2.24 -30.43 -21.71
CA LEU A 26 -1.00 -29.84 -21.21
C LEU A 26 -0.81 -28.38 -21.65
N ALA A 27 -1.60 -27.90 -22.61
CA ALA A 27 -1.56 -26.53 -23.12
C ALA A 27 -2.53 -25.57 -22.42
N VAL A 28 -3.26 -26.04 -21.39
CA VAL A 28 -4.01 -25.13 -20.51
C VAL A 28 -2.96 -24.36 -19.71
N PRO A 29 -2.81 -23.03 -19.91
CA PRO A 29 -1.95 -22.26 -19.04
C PRO A 29 -2.58 -22.40 -17.67
N ALA A 30 -1.86 -23.05 -16.74
CA ALA A 30 -2.21 -22.98 -15.34
C ALA A 30 -2.39 -21.49 -15.05
N ALA A 31 -3.63 -21.08 -14.77
CA ALA A 31 -3.91 -19.74 -14.35
C ALA A 31 -2.92 -19.47 -13.22
N ALA A 32 -1.93 -18.61 -13.48
CA ALA A 32 -1.01 -18.17 -12.46
C ALA A 32 -1.93 -17.50 -11.44
N PHE A 33 -2.24 -18.23 -10.36
CA PHE A 33 -2.81 -17.64 -9.18
C PHE A 33 -1.82 -16.56 -8.81
N ALA A 34 -2.18 -15.30 -9.11
CA ALA A 34 -1.55 -14.16 -8.52
C ALA A 34 -1.61 -14.45 -7.02
N GLN A 35 -0.48 -14.86 -6.45
CA GLN A 35 -0.32 -14.84 -5.01
C GLN A 35 -0.59 -13.38 -4.68
N ALA A 36 -1.74 -13.09 -4.08
CA ALA A 36 -1.93 -11.83 -3.40
C ALA A 36 -0.76 -11.79 -2.42
N SER A 37 0.29 -11.08 -2.79
CA SER A 37 1.37 -10.79 -1.87
C SER A 37 0.70 -9.93 -0.82
N ASP A 38 0.48 -10.52 0.35
CA ASP A 38 -0.15 -9.84 1.47
C ASP A 38 0.55 -8.48 1.61
N TRP A 39 -0.22 -7.41 1.45
CA TRP A 39 0.35 -6.08 1.61
C TRP A 39 0.84 -5.96 3.05
N PRO A 40 2.03 -5.37 3.29
CA PRO A 40 2.99 -4.83 2.32
C PRO A 40 4.02 -5.85 1.80
N ALA A 41 4.38 -5.75 0.52
CA ALA A 41 5.43 -6.57 -0.13
C ALA A 41 6.80 -5.87 -0.24
N LYS A 42 6.87 -4.58 0.13
CA LYS A 42 8.06 -3.73 0.13
C LYS A 42 7.93 -2.71 1.27
N PRO A 43 9.00 -1.99 1.64
CA PRO A 43 8.90 -0.94 2.66
C PRO A 43 7.82 0.10 2.37
N VAL A 44 7.12 0.53 3.41
CA VAL A 44 6.09 1.57 3.39
C VAL A 44 6.68 2.86 3.91
N ARG A 45 6.42 3.99 3.25
CA ARG A 45 6.86 5.32 3.69
C ARG A 45 5.73 6.01 4.46
N ILE A 46 6.04 6.56 5.63
CA ILE A 46 5.15 7.42 6.42
C ILE A 46 5.68 8.84 6.35
N VAL A 47 5.00 9.70 5.59
CA VAL A 47 5.34 11.12 5.46
C VAL A 47 4.79 11.89 6.65
N VAL A 48 5.65 12.64 7.33
CA VAL A 48 5.31 13.50 8.47
C VAL A 48 5.41 14.96 8.06
N THR A 49 4.39 15.74 8.39
CA THR A 49 4.22 17.13 7.92
C THR A 49 5.04 18.17 8.72
N PHE A 50 5.83 17.72 9.70
CA PHE A 50 6.56 18.55 10.68
C PHE A 50 8.03 18.09 10.84
N PRO A 51 8.90 18.97 11.38
CA PRO A 51 10.31 18.64 11.61
C PRO A 51 10.52 17.41 12.52
N PRO A 52 11.65 16.71 12.38
CA PRO A 52 12.03 15.60 13.26
C PRO A 52 12.08 16.01 14.73
N GLY A 53 11.78 15.08 15.64
CA GLY A 53 11.82 15.29 17.10
C GLY A 53 10.58 15.96 17.71
N GLY A 54 9.65 16.45 16.88
CA GLY A 54 8.35 16.95 17.36
C GLY A 54 7.37 15.83 17.69
N THR A 55 6.23 16.17 18.29
CA THR A 55 5.18 15.21 18.69
C THR A 55 4.73 14.30 17.55
N SER A 56 4.49 14.87 16.35
CA SER A 56 4.08 14.09 15.17
C SER A 56 5.14 13.10 14.70
N ASP A 57 6.43 13.45 14.80
CA ASP A 57 7.54 12.56 14.45
C ASP A 57 7.64 11.39 15.44
N ILE A 58 7.56 11.68 16.75
CA ILE A 58 7.58 10.65 17.79
C ILE A 58 6.43 9.66 17.60
N VAL A 59 5.21 10.15 17.39
CA VAL A 59 4.04 9.29 17.13
C VAL A 59 4.23 8.45 15.86
N ALA A 60 4.72 9.05 14.77
CA ALA A 60 4.96 8.33 13.52
C ALA A 60 5.97 7.19 13.69
N ARG A 61 7.03 7.42 14.47
CA ARG A 61 8.05 6.38 14.75
C ARG A 61 7.50 5.25 15.61
N LEU A 62 6.71 5.56 16.64
CA LEU A 62 6.06 4.53 17.47
C LEU A 62 5.10 3.67 16.64
N VAL A 63 4.27 4.30 15.81
CA VAL A 63 3.35 3.60 14.91
C VAL A 63 4.13 2.79 13.87
N GLY A 64 5.14 3.39 13.23
CA GLY A 64 5.97 2.72 12.23
C GLY A 64 6.69 1.50 12.78
N GLN A 65 7.23 1.57 14.01
CA GLN A 65 7.83 0.41 14.67
C GLN A 65 6.80 -0.71 14.86
N HIS A 66 5.63 -0.42 15.42
CA HIS A 66 4.60 -1.42 15.64
C HIS A 66 4.10 -2.06 14.33
N LEU A 67 3.91 -1.25 13.28
CA LEU A 67 3.53 -1.76 11.96
C LEU A 67 4.63 -2.63 11.36
N THR A 68 5.90 -2.27 11.54
CA THR A 68 7.04 -3.07 11.09
C THR A 68 7.07 -4.44 11.76
N GLU A 69 6.88 -4.50 13.07
CA GLU A 69 6.79 -5.75 13.83
C GLU A 69 5.60 -6.61 13.38
N LYS A 70 4.46 -5.98 13.08
CA LYS A 70 3.24 -6.68 12.68
C LYS A 70 3.30 -7.25 11.26
N PHE A 71 3.88 -6.50 10.32
CA PHE A 71 3.81 -6.82 8.88
C PHE A 71 5.12 -7.35 8.31
N GLY A 72 6.23 -7.30 9.05
CA GLY A 72 7.53 -7.81 8.60
C GLY A 72 8.24 -6.97 7.53
N GLN A 73 7.60 -5.92 7.01
CA GLN A 73 8.23 -4.89 6.17
C GLN A 73 8.48 -3.62 6.95
N GLN A 74 9.52 -2.88 6.56
CA GLN A 74 9.88 -1.61 7.21
C GLN A 74 8.84 -0.51 6.93
N PHE A 75 8.44 0.22 7.98
CA PHE A 75 7.68 1.47 7.87
C PHE A 75 8.57 2.66 8.19
N LEU A 76 9.01 3.37 7.14
CA LEU A 76 10.05 4.40 7.21
C LEU A 76 9.45 5.80 7.32
N VAL A 77 9.87 6.56 8.33
CA VAL A 77 9.43 7.94 8.56
C VAL A 77 10.22 8.93 7.68
N ASP A 78 9.51 9.76 6.91
CA ASP A 78 10.05 10.83 6.06
C ASP A 78 9.45 12.19 6.45
N ASN A 79 10.23 13.05 7.12
CA ASN A 79 9.79 14.37 7.55
C ASN A 79 9.88 15.39 6.40
N ARG A 80 8.74 15.97 6.01
CA ARG A 80 8.61 16.97 4.95
C ARG A 80 7.94 18.25 5.47
N PRO A 81 8.63 19.05 6.32
CA PRO A 81 8.06 20.27 6.87
C PRO A 81 7.90 21.36 5.80
N GLY A 82 6.91 22.24 5.99
CA GLY A 82 6.72 23.43 5.17
C GLY A 82 5.26 23.88 5.09
N ALA A 83 5.04 25.20 5.11
CA ALA A 83 3.74 25.84 4.92
C ALA A 83 2.59 25.19 5.72
N GLY A 84 2.81 24.96 7.02
CA GLY A 84 1.81 24.35 7.91
C GLY A 84 1.46 22.89 7.59
N GLY A 85 2.33 22.19 6.85
CA GLY A 85 2.14 20.79 6.44
C GLY A 85 1.56 20.61 5.03
N THR A 86 1.22 21.70 4.35
CA THR A 86 0.63 21.65 3.00
C THR A 86 1.59 21.07 1.95
N VAL A 87 2.90 21.27 2.12
CA VAL A 87 3.94 20.71 1.23
C VAL A 87 3.93 19.18 1.24
N ALA A 88 3.87 18.58 2.44
CA ALA A 88 3.80 17.13 2.59
C ALA A 88 2.48 16.56 2.05
N ALA A 89 1.36 17.23 2.32
CA ALA A 89 0.06 16.82 1.81
C ALA A 89 0.01 16.87 0.27
N GLU A 90 0.54 17.92 -0.35
CA GLU A 90 0.64 18.00 -1.81
C GLU A 90 1.52 16.88 -2.39
N LEU A 91 2.67 16.60 -1.75
CA LEU A 91 3.56 15.53 -2.15
C LEU A 91 2.82 14.19 -2.13
N VAL A 92 2.18 13.84 -1.00
CA VAL A 92 1.51 12.54 -0.84
C VAL A 92 0.31 12.42 -1.77
N ARG A 93 -0.45 13.49 -2.02
CA ARG A 93 -1.55 13.47 -2.99
C ARG A 93 -1.09 13.06 -4.40
N LYS A 94 0.13 13.41 -4.79
CA LYS A 94 0.69 13.13 -6.11
C LYS A 94 1.29 11.72 -6.23
N GLU A 95 1.43 10.99 -5.13
CA GLU A 95 1.97 9.63 -5.12
C GLU A 95 0.97 8.61 -5.65
N ALA A 96 1.45 7.43 -6.02
CA ALA A 96 0.59 6.34 -6.44
C ALA A 96 -0.35 5.92 -5.29
N PRO A 97 -1.65 5.69 -5.54
CA PRO A 97 -2.61 5.24 -4.52
C PRO A 97 -2.49 3.72 -4.27
N ASP A 98 -1.28 3.24 -4.01
CA ASP A 98 -0.93 1.81 -3.88
C ASP A 98 -0.71 1.37 -2.41
N GLY A 99 -0.93 2.27 -1.46
CA GLY A 99 -0.78 2.02 -0.02
C GLY A 99 0.67 2.06 0.48
N TYR A 100 1.68 2.36 -0.35
CA TYR A 100 3.08 2.40 0.09
C TYR A 100 3.59 3.80 0.48
N THR A 101 2.80 4.84 0.23
CA THR A 101 3.01 6.16 0.84
C THR A 101 1.81 6.52 1.69
N LEU A 102 2.04 6.64 2.99
CA LEU A 102 1.08 7.10 3.98
C LEU A 102 1.45 8.51 4.43
N ILE A 103 0.47 9.27 4.91
CA ILE A 103 0.70 10.56 5.57
C ILE A 103 0.21 10.48 7.01
N LEU A 104 1.06 10.92 7.95
CA LEU A 104 0.59 11.22 9.29
C LEU A 104 -0.08 12.59 9.25
N ALA A 105 -1.40 12.56 9.09
CA ALA A 105 -2.25 13.75 9.07
C ALA A 105 -2.46 14.32 10.48
N ASN A 106 -2.53 15.64 10.58
CA ASN A 106 -3.05 16.33 11.75
C ASN A 106 -3.88 17.56 11.33
N ASN A 107 -4.34 18.34 12.30
CA ASN A 107 -5.20 19.49 12.08
C ASN A 107 -4.57 20.59 11.19
N ALA A 108 -3.25 20.75 11.19
CA ALA A 108 -2.62 21.86 10.49
C ALA A 108 -2.85 21.85 8.96
N PRO A 109 -2.51 20.78 8.21
CA PRO A 109 -2.81 20.74 6.77
C PRO A 109 -4.29 20.47 6.46
N PHE A 110 -5.00 19.68 7.28
CA PHE A 110 -6.33 19.18 6.89
C PHE A 110 -7.51 20.04 7.36
N THR A 111 -7.34 20.85 8.41
CA THR A 111 -8.44 21.68 8.94
C THR A 111 -8.08 23.16 9.04
N ILE A 112 -6.85 23.51 9.41
CA ILE A 112 -6.43 24.92 9.56
C ILE A 112 -6.07 25.53 8.21
N ALA A 113 -5.19 24.88 7.44
CA ALA A 113 -4.73 25.40 6.15
C ALA A 113 -5.85 25.77 5.15
N PRO A 114 -6.95 24.99 5.01
CA PRO A 114 -8.08 25.37 4.15
C PRO A 114 -8.77 26.68 4.56
N THR A 115 -8.71 27.04 5.85
CA THR A 115 -9.30 28.29 6.37
C THR A 115 -8.30 29.46 6.36
N GLN A 116 -7.00 29.16 6.36
CA GLN A 116 -5.94 30.15 6.44
C GLN A 116 -5.45 30.61 5.05
N PHE A 117 -5.41 29.71 4.06
CA PHE A 117 -4.96 30.03 2.71
C PHE A 117 -6.16 30.19 1.77
N LYS A 118 -6.12 31.19 0.88
CA LYS A 118 -7.15 31.37 -0.16
C LYS A 118 -7.33 30.15 -1.05
N LYS A 119 -6.25 29.38 -1.25
CA LYS A 119 -6.24 28.15 -2.03
C LYS A 119 -5.13 27.24 -1.51
N ILE A 120 -5.43 25.95 -1.40
CA ILE A 120 -4.46 24.87 -1.13
C ILE A 120 -4.44 23.91 -2.33
N PRO A 121 -3.34 23.14 -2.54
CA PRO A 121 -3.16 22.31 -3.73
C PRO A 121 -3.77 20.89 -3.61
N TYR A 122 -4.73 20.71 -2.71
CA TYR A 122 -5.45 19.45 -2.45
C TYR A 122 -6.79 19.71 -1.77
N ASP A 123 -7.71 18.75 -1.86
CA ASP A 123 -8.93 18.66 -1.06
C ASP A 123 -8.72 17.71 0.13
N PRO A 124 -8.78 18.19 1.39
CA PRO A 124 -8.57 17.37 2.59
C PRO A 124 -9.54 16.18 2.74
N ASN A 125 -10.73 16.25 2.12
CA ASN A 125 -11.79 15.27 2.27
C ASN A 125 -11.77 14.23 1.15
N THR A 126 -11.49 14.63 -0.09
CA THR A 126 -11.62 13.74 -1.26
C THR A 126 -10.30 13.21 -1.78
N ASP A 127 -9.19 13.91 -1.56
CA ASP A 127 -7.89 13.51 -2.13
C ASP A 127 -7.14 12.48 -1.25
N PHE A 128 -7.69 12.12 -0.09
CA PHE A 128 -7.08 11.21 0.87
C PHE A 128 -8.09 10.21 1.43
N THR A 129 -7.65 8.96 1.56
CA THR A 129 -8.40 7.95 2.34
C THR A 129 -8.00 8.04 3.81
N HIS A 130 -8.94 8.42 4.67
CA HIS A 130 -8.73 8.52 6.11
C HIS A 130 -8.78 7.13 6.76
N ILE A 131 -7.62 6.60 7.16
CA ILE A 131 -7.48 5.20 7.59
C ILE A 131 -7.87 5.01 9.06
N ALA A 132 -7.29 5.81 9.96
CA ALA A 132 -7.49 5.66 11.40
C ALA A 132 -7.15 6.96 12.14
N TYR A 133 -7.86 7.20 13.24
CA TYR A 133 -7.50 8.24 14.20
C TYR A 133 -6.46 7.70 15.18
N ILE A 134 -5.27 8.30 15.21
CA ILE A 134 -4.14 7.84 16.04
C ILE A 134 -4.19 8.46 17.44
N GLY A 135 -4.65 9.71 17.57
CA GLY A 135 -4.76 10.40 18.85
C GLY A 135 -4.80 11.93 18.72
N ALA A 136 -4.89 12.62 19.86
CA ALA A 136 -4.77 14.06 19.98
C ALA A 136 -3.78 14.43 21.09
N SER A 137 -3.18 15.61 20.94
CA SER A 137 -2.38 16.25 21.97
C SER A 137 -3.11 17.49 22.49
N ALA A 138 -3.18 17.66 23.81
CA ALA A 138 -3.67 18.90 24.40
C ALA A 138 -2.60 20.01 24.28
N PRO A 139 -2.94 21.23 23.82
CA PRO A 139 -2.01 22.34 23.86
C PRO A 139 -1.76 22.76 25.32
N GLY A 140 -0.50 23.08 25.65
CA GLY A 140 -0.12 23.66 26.93
C GLY A 140 0.23 25.14 26.79
N LEU A 141 -0.22 25.97 27.74
CA LEU A 141 0.23 27.35 27.87
C LEU A 141 1.46 27.39 28.78
N MET A 142 2.56 27.91 28.27
CA MET A 142 3.84 27.97 28.97
C MET A 142 4.42 29.38 28.87
N VAL A 143 5.19 29.78 29.87
CA VAL A 143 5.97 31.03 29.88
C VAL A 143 7.43 30.70 30.15
N GLN A 144 8.35 31.53 29.66
CA GLN A 144 9.77 31.37 29.97
C GLN A 144 9.97 31.48 31.50
N PRO A 145 10.69 30.55 32.16
CA PRO A 145 10.84 30.55 33.61
C PRO A 145 11.44 31.85 34.19
N SER A 146 12.25 32.57 33.40
CA SER A 146 12.87 33.84 33.81
C SER A 146 11.95 35.06 33.74
N LEU A 147 10.67 34.89 33.39
CA LEU A 147 9.67 35.96 33.34
C LEU A 147 8.77 35.99 34.60
N GLY A 148 9.13 35.25 35.65
CA GLY A 148 8.42 35.19 36.95
C GLY A 148 9.29 35.62 38.12
#